data_AF-X1LHI3-F1
#
_entry.id   AF-X1LHI3-F1
#
_cell.length_a   1.000
_cell.length_b   1.000
_cell.length_c   1.000
_cell.angle_alpha   90.00
_cell.angle_beta   90.00
_cell.angle_gamma   90.00
#
_symmetry.space_group_name_H-M   'P 1'
#
loop_
_entity.id
_entity.type
_entity.pdbx_description
1 polymer ?
#
loop_
_entity_poly.entity_id
_entity_poly.type
_entity_poly.pdbx_seq_one_letter_code
_entity_poly.pdbx_strand_id
1 'polypeptide(L)'
;AIWFFVLGSGIHPTVAGIIVSLFIPARGRYDTDRFLQNVDQIMAKFKCEDQSCGYSILLNQEHMHAVHALELACHDVETPLQRLMHVLHPWVAFTILPFFALSNTGLNFHGVNFSEVAAHTVSLGIFFGLVFGKPLGVMLFSYIAVKTGAASLPKDVRWSHILGSAILGGIGFTMSLFIADLSFSSIHMLNYAKMAILSASILSAMIGITFLGIISTISPVKRLASPDDPN
;
A
#
# COMPACT_ATOMS: atom_id res chain seq x y z
N ALA A 1 -12.40 -22.27 -6.88
CA ALA A 1 -12.09 -23.68 -6.53
C ALA A 1 -11.06 -23.78 -5.41
N ILE A 2 -9.85 -23.22 -5.55
CA ILE A 2 -8.77 -23.33 -4.55
C ILE A 2 -9.21 -22.89 -3.14
N TRP A 3 -9.87 -21.73 -3.00
CA TRP A 3 -10.36 -21.25 -1.71
C TRP A 3 -11.28 -22.24 -0.98
N PHE A 4 -12.18 -22.91 -1.72
CA PHE A 4 -13.10 -23.89 -1.17
C PHE A 4 -12.38 -25.15 -0.68
N PHE A 5 -11.37 -25.62 -1.44
CA PHE A 5 -10.53 -26.75 -1.02
C PHE A 5 -9.66 -26.41 0.18
N VAL A 6 -9.16 -25.18 0.28
CA VAL A 6 -8.36 -24.70 1.43
C VAL A 6 -9.22 -24.58 2.70
N LEU A 7 -10.47 -24.15 2.58
CA LEU A 7 -11.40 -24.12 3.71
C LEU A 7 -11.60 -25.51 4.32
N GLY A 8 -11.64 -26.56 3.50
CA GLY A 8 -11.77 -27.95 3.93
C GLY A 8 -10.47 -28.58 4.47
N SER A 9 -9.31 -27.96 4.27
CA SER A 9 -8.00 -28.51 4.67
C SER A 9 -7.51 -28.02 6.04
N GLY A 10 -8.30 -27.17 6.73
CA GLY A 10 -7.92 -26.59 8.02
C GLY A 10 -6.89 -25.45 7.93
N ILE A 11 -6.47 -25.08 6.72
CA ILE A 11 -5.62 -23.91 6.48
C ILE A 11 -6.51 -22.67 6.40
N HIS A 12 -6.03 -21.53 6.94
CA HIS A 12 -6.81 -20.32 6.91
C HIS A 12 -7.03 -19.82 5.46
N PRO A 13 -8.27 -19.48 5.04
CA PRO A 13 -8.57 -19.19 3.64
C PRO A 13 -7.81 -17.99 3.04
N THR A 14 -7.20 -17.13 3.85
CA THR A 14 -6.34 -16.03 3.37
C THR A 14 -5.09 -16.52 2.65
N VAL A 15 -4.56 -17.69 3.03
CA VAL A 15 -3.39 -18.29 2.37
C VAL A 15 -3.70 -18.65 0.92
N ALA A 16 -4.95 -19.03 0.61
CA ALA A 16 -5.36 -19.31 -0.76
C ALA A 16 -5.20 -18.10 -1.68
N GLY A 17 -5.50 -16.89 -1.19
CA GLY A 17 -5.32 -15.66 -1.94
C GLY A 17 -3.85 -15.36 -2.23
N ILE A 18 -2.98 -15.56 -1.24
CA ILE A 18 -1.53 -15.40 -1.39
C ILE A 18 -1.00 -16.39 -2.43
N ILE A 19 -1.39 -17.67 -2.33
CA ILE A 19 -0.98 -18.69 -3.30
C ILE A 19 -1.44 -18.28 -4.70
N VAL A 20 -2.72 -17.97 -4.90
CA VAL A 20 -3.21 -17.53 -6.21
C VAL A 20 -2.39 -16.35 -6.73
N SER A 21 -2.10 -15.35 -5.90
CA SER A 21 -1.30 -14.18 -6.30
C SER A 21 0.12 -14.53 -6.76
N LEU A 22 0.76 -15.53 -6.16
CA LEU A 22 2.10 -15.99 -6.54
C LEU A 22 2.14 -16.67 -7.91
N PHE A 23 1.02 -17.24 -8.35
CA PHE A 23 0.88 -17.88 -9.67
C PHE A 23 0.48 -16.90 -10.78
N ILE A 24 0.19 -15.62 -10.45
CA ILE A 24 -0.14 -14.62 -11.47
C ILE A 24 1.16 -14.12 -12.13
N PRO A 25 1.24 -14.13 -13.47
CA PRO A 25 2.42 -13.66 -14.18
C PRO A 25 2.74 -12.19 -13.88
N ALA A 26 3.97 -11.94 -13.43
CA ALA A 26 4.53 -10.61 -13.18
C ALA A 26 5.39 -10.09 -14.36
N ARG A 27 5.31 -10.73 -15.54
CA ARG A 27 6.02 -10.30 -16.76
C ARG A 27 5.03 -9.80 -17.79
N GLY A 28 5.36 -8.70 -18.45
CA GLY A 28 4.60 -8.15 -19.56
C GLY A 28 4.73 -9.02 -20.81
N ARG A 29 3.84 -8.82 -21.79
CA ARG A 29 3.85 -9.59 -23.04
C ARG A 29 4.94 -9.14 -24.02
N TYR A 30 5.34 -7.87 -23.93
CA TYR A 30 6.33 -7.24 -24.81
C TYR A 30 7.59 -6.87 -24.04
N ASP A 31 8.76 -7.19 -24.62
CA ASP A 31 10.04 -6.66 -24.16
C ASP A 31 10.17 -5.18 -24.56
N THR A 32 10.95 -4.42 -23.79
CA THR A 32 11.15 -2.98 -23.97
C THR A 32 11.56 -2.63 -25.40
N ASP A 33 12.46 -3.39 -26.01
CA ASP A 33 12.95 -3.11 -27.37
C ASP A 33 11.85 -3.28 -28.42
N ARG A 34 10.99 -4.29 -28.25
CA ARG A 34 9.87 -4.55 -29.15
C ARG A 34 8.76 -3.52 -28.98
N PHE A 35 8.55 -3.04 -27.76
CA PHE A 35 7.65 -1.93 -27.50
C PHE A 35 8.14 -0.64 -28.17
N LEU A 36 9.42 -0.29 -28.01
CA LEU A 36 10.00 0.91 -28.63
C LEU A 36 9.87 0.87 -30.16
N GLN A 37 10.19 -0.28 -30.78
CA GLN A 37 10.00 -0.47 -32.22
C GLN A 37 8.55 -0.28 -32.68
N ASN A 38 7.58 -0.83 -31.93
CA ASN A 38 6.16 -0.67 -32.24
C ASN A 38 5.70 0.78 -32.08
N VAL A 39 6.14 1.48 -31.03
CA VAL A 39 5.79 2.89 -30.81
C VAL A 39 6.39 3.78 -31.89
N ASP A 40 7.65 3.57 -32.28
CA ASP A 40 8.29 4.32 -33.36
C ASP A 40 7.53 4.14 -34.69
N GLN A 41 7.06 2.93 -34.99
CA GLN A 41 6.24 2.67 -36.18
C GLN A 41 4.88 3.37 -36.12
N ILE A 42 4.23 3.43 -34.95
CA ILE A 42 2.97 4.15 -34.76
C ILE A 42 3.21 5.66 -34.88
N MET A 43 4.29 6.17 -34.29
CA MET A 43 4.70 7.58 -34.35
C MET A 43 5.07 8.04 -35.75
N ALA A 44 5.67 7.17 -36.57
CA ALA A 44 5.95 7.47 -37.97
C ALA A 44 4.68 7.78 -38.78
N LYS A 45 3.53 7.19 -38.43
CA LYS A 45 2.23 7.46 -39.09
C LYS A 45 1.66 8.85 -38.76
N PHE A 46 2.17 9.52 -37.74
CA PHE A 46 1.80 10.90 -37.41
C PHE A 46 2.66 11.96 -38.13
N LYS A 47 3.76 11.58 -38.80
CA LYS A 47 4.58 12.53 -39.55
C LYS A 47 3.86 12.93 -40.83
N CYS A 48 3.25 14.10 -40.82
CA CYS A 48 2.75 14.77 -42.02
C CYS A 48 3.93 15.19 -42.91
N GLU A 49 4.05 14.59 -44.10
CA GLU A 49 5.14 14.83 -45.06
C GLU A 49 5.13 16.26 -45.64
N ASP A 50 4.04 17.02 -45.53
CA ASP A 50 4.01 18.42 -45.95
C ASP A 50 3.03 19.21 -45.08
N GLN A 51 3.35 20.49 -44.85
CA GLN A 51 2.70 21.42 -43.91
C GLN A 51 1.15 21.43 -44.02
N SER A 52 0.47 20.59 -43.24
CA SER A 52 -0.83 20.85 -42.59
C SER A 52 -1.43 19.57 -41.98
N CYS A 53 -0.77 19.04 -40.96
CA CYS A 53 -1.52 18.32 -39.92
C CYS A 53 -2.43 19.37 -39.27
N GLY A 54 -3.70 19.45 -39.68
CA GLY A 54 -4.65 20.47 -39.22
C GLY A 54 -4.75 20.58 -37.69
N TYR A 55 -5.46 21.59 -37.21
CA TYR A 55 -5.55 22.00 -35.80
C TYR A 55 -6.14 20.95 -34.83
N SER A 56 -6.60 19.79 -35.31
CA SER A 56 -7.25 18.76 -34.49
C SER A 56 -6.95 17.34 -34.99
N ILE A 57 -6.30 16.55 -34.12
CA ILE A 57 -6.05 15.11 -34.28
C ILE A 57 -7.37 14.30 -34.40
N LEU A 58 -8.49 14.84 -33.93
CA LEU A 58 -9.81 14.18 -33.90
C LEU A 58 -10.58 14.25 -35.22
N LEU A 59 -10.18 15.08 -36.19
CA LEU A 59 -10.85 15.17 -37.50
C LEU A 59 -10.31 14.18 -38.55
N ASN A 60 -9.12 13.60 -38.32
CA ASN A 60 -8.52 12.63 -39.25
C ASN A 60 -8.64 11.21 -38.68
N GLN A 61 -9.36 10.34 -39.41
CA GLN A 61 -9.63 8.97 -39.00
C GLN A 61 -8.34 8.15 -38.85
N GLU A 62 -7.33 8.40 -39.69
CA GLU A 62 -6.02 7.72 -39.58
C GLU A 62 -5.26 8.09 -38.31
N HIS A 63 -5.32 9.36 -37.90
CA HIS A 63 -4.67 9.81 -36.68
C HIS A 63 -5.35 9.25 -35.43
N MET A 64 -6.68 9.16 -35.43
CA MET A 64 -7.43 8.53 -34.34
C MET A 64 -7.10 7.05 -34.20
N HIS A 65 -6.94 6.32 -35.32
CA HIS A 65 -6.50 4.92 -35.31
C HIS A 65 -5.07 4.77 -34.76
N ALA A 66 -4.16 5.68 -35.11
CA ALA A 66 -2.81 5.66 -34.59
C ALA A 66 -2.76 5.96 -33.08
N VAL A 67 -3.59 6.88 -32.57
CA VAL A 67 -3.71 7.15 -31.13
C VAL A 67 -4.24 5.92 -30.40
N HIS A 68 -5.29 5.29 -30.93
CA HIS A 68 -5.85 4.08 -30.32
C HIS A 68 -4.86 2.89 -30.37
N ALA A 69 -4.07 2.76 -31.43
CA ALA A 69 -3.01 1.76 -31.51
C ALA A 69 -1.91 2.00 -30.47
N LEU A 70 -1.57 3.27 -30.20
CA LEU A 70 -0.62 3.65 -29.16
C LEU A 70 -1.18 3.33 -27.75
N GLU A 71 -2.45 3.63 -27.50
CA GLU A 71 -3.13 3.28 -26.25
C GLU A 71 -3.10 1.76 -25.99
N LEU A 72 -3.44 0.95 -27.01
CA LEU A 72 -3.35 -0.50 -26.94
C LEU A 72 -1.92 -0.99 -26.67
N ALA A 73 -0.92 -0.42 -27.36
CA ALA A 73 0.48 -0.79 -27.16
C ALA A 73 0.95 -0.50 -25.73
N CYS A 74 0.58 0.67 -25.16
CA CYS A 74 0.89 1.02 -23.78
C CYS A 74 0.22 0.06 -22.78
N HIS A 75 -1.04 -0.31 -23.02
CA HIS A 75 -1.78 -1.22 -22.15
C HIS A 75 -1.16 -2.62 -22.17
N ASP A 76 -0.65 -3.11 -23.30
CA ASP A 76 -0.06 -4.46 -23.43
C ASP A 76 1.33 -4.63 -22.81
N VAL A 77 2.01 -3.52 -22.50
CA VAL A 77 3.26 -3.55 -21.71
C VAL A 77 2.98 -3.84 -20.23
N GLU A 78 1.80 -3.47 -19.75
CA GLU A 78 1.43 -3.68 -18.35
C GLU A 78 1.32 -5.17 -18.02
N THR A 79 1.88 -5.57 -16.88
CA THR A 79 1.85 -6.97 -16.46
C THR A 79 0.42 -7.37 -16.04
N PRO A 80 0.00 -8.64 -16.27
CA PRO A 80 -1.30 -9.12 -15.81
C PRO A 80 -1.52 -8.93 -14.31
N LEU A 81 -0.46 -9.11 -13.50
CA LEU A 81 -0.47 -8.84 -12.07
C LEU A 81 -0.79 -7.38 -11.76
N GLN A 82 -0.12 -6.44 -12.43
CA GLN A 82 -0.31 -5.01 -12.20
C GLN A 82 -1.72 -4.55 -12.59
N ARG A 83 -2.23 -5.01 -13.73
CA ARG A 83 -3.62 -4.74 -14.13
C ARG A 83 -4.61 -5.23 -13.08
N LEU A 84 -4.44 -6.45 -12.58
CA LEU A 84 -5.31 -7.01 -11.56
C LEU A 84 -5.24 -6.20 -10.26
N MET A 85 -4.05 -5.77 -9.83
CA MET A 85 -3.89 -4.91 -8.66
C MET A 85 -4.61 -3.58 -8.84
N HIS A 86 -4.48 -2.92 -9.99
CA HIS A 86 -5.18 -1.66 -10.26
C HIS A 86 -6.70 -1.81 -10.20
N VAL A 87 -7.23 -2.91 -10.75
CA VAL A 87 -8.68 -3.19 -10.71
C VAL A 87 -9.15 -3.53 -9.30
N LEU A 88 -8.38 -4.31 -8.54
CA LEU A 88 -8.77 -4.75 -7.19
C LEU A 88 -8.60 -3.66 -6.13
N HIS A 89 -7.60 -2.78 -6.26
CA HIS A 89 -7.27 -1.77 -5.27
C HIS A 89 -8.48 -0.92 -4.81
N PRO A 90 -9.30 -0.32 -5.69
CA PRO A 90 -10.46 0.45 -5.26
C PRO A 90 -11.51 -0.40 -4.52
N TRP A 91 -11.77 -1.62 -4.98
CA TRP A 91 -12.70 -2.53 -4.29
C TRP A 91 -12.20 -2.91 -2.89
N VAL A 92 -10.91 -3.20 -2.78
CA VAL A 92 -10.29 -3.53 -1.49
C VAL A 92 -10.33 -2.33 -0.54
N ALA A 93 -9.91 -1.15 -1.02
CA ALA A 93 -9.79 0.05 -0.20
C ALA A 93 -11.15 0.62 0.23
N PHE A 94 -12.15 0.64 -0.64
CA PHE A 94 -13.43 1.31 -0.38
C PHE A 94 -14.54 0.37 0.06
N THR A 95 -14.45 -0.93 -0.21
CA THR A 95 -15.50 -1.90 0.16
C THR A 95 -15.01 -2.91 1.17
N ILE A 96 -13.96 -3.67 0.83
CA ILE A 96 -13.54 -4.83 1.63
C ILE A 96 -12.96 -4.40 2.98
N LEU A 97 -12.02 -3.45 3.00
CA LEU A 97 -11.40 -2.98 4.23
C LEU A 97 -12.38 -2.29 5.18
N PRO A 98 -13.26 -1.36 4.74
CA PRO A 98 -14.26 -0.77 5.62
C PRO A 98 -15.25 -1.80 6.17
N PHE A 99 -15.72 -2.73 5.34
CA PHE A 99 -16.62 -3.79 5.78
C PHE A 99 -15.94 -4.75 6.78
N PHE A 100 -14.70 -5.13 6.50
CA PHE A 100 -13.87 -5.95 7.39
C PHE A 100 -13.68 -5.26 8.75
N ALA A 101 -13.32 -3.98 8.73
CA ALA A 101 -13.11 -3.20 9.93
C ALA A 101 -14.40 -3.13 10.75
N LEU A 102 -15.52 -2.73 10.14
CA LEU A 102 -16.82 -2.63 10.82
C LEU A 102 -17.25 -3.97 11.45
N SER A 103 -17.09 -5.07 10.72
CA SER A 103 -17.44 -6.42 11.20
C SER A 103 -16.57 -6.85 12.38
N ASN A 104 -15.28 -6.50 12.39
CA ASN A 104 -14.33 -6.90 13.42
C ASN A 104 -14.29 -5.95 14.62
N THR A 105 -14.61 -4.66 14.43
CA THR A 105 -14.63 -3.65 15.49
C THR A 105 -15.92 -3.63 16.31
N GLY A 106 -16.85 -4.56 16.08
CA GLY A 106 -18.05 -4.73 16.91
C GLY A 106 -17.69 -5.06 18.36
N LEU A 107 -17.39 -4.02 19.14
CA LEU A 107 -16.99 -4.12 20.53
C LEU A 107 -18.24 -4.23 21.40
N ASN A 108 -18.37 -5.34 22.12
CA ASN A 108 -19.37 -5.49 23.17
C ASN A 108 -18.85 -4.79 24.43
N PHE A 109 -19.27 -3.54 24.63
CA PHE A 109 -18.94 -2.76 25.84
C PHE A 109 -19.70 -3.20 27.10
N HIS A 110 -20.63 -4.15 26.97
CA HIS A 110 -21.46 -4.59 28.09
C HIS A 110 -20.61 -5.40 29.09
N GLY A 111 -20.36 -4.81 30.27
CA GLY A 111 -19.67 -5.48 31.39
C GLY A 111 -18.14 -5.37 31.40
N VAL A 112 -17.55 -4.51 30.57
CA VAL A 112 -16.09 -4.36 30.50
C VAL A 112 -15.60 -3.23 31.41
N ASN A 113 -14.86 -3.57 32.46
CA ASN A 113 -14.18 -2.59 33.30
C ASN A 113 -12.94 -2.06 32.54
N PHE A 114 -12.95 -0.80 32.11
CA PHE A 114 -11.82 -0.19 31.39
C PHE A 114 -10.50 -0.27 32.18
N SER A 115 -10.56 -0.25 33.51
CA SER A 115 -9.39 -0.44 34.39
C SER A 115 -8.81 -1.86 34.29
N GLU A 116 -9.66 -2.87 34.14
CA GLU A 116 -9.26 -4.27 33.99
C GLU A 116 -8.66 -4.52 32.61
N VAL A 117 -9.24 -3.91 31.56
CA VAL A 117 -8.67 -3.93 30.20
C VAL A 117 -7.27 -3.31 30.17
N ALA A 118 -7.08 -2.19 30.87
CA ALA A 118 -5.79 -1.51 30.93
C ALA A 118 -4.74 -2.29 31.72
N ALA A 119 -5.14 -3.08 32.71
CA ALA A 119 -4.24 -3.88 33.53
C ALA A 119 -3.96 -5.27 32.96
N HIS A 120 -4.79 -5.77 32.03
CA HIS A 120 -4.65 -7.12 31.51
C HIS A 120 -3.38 -7.28 30.66
N THR A 121 -2.62 -8.35 30.90
CA THR A 121 -1.31 -8.60 30.28
C THR A 121 -1.35 -8.62 28.75
N VAL A 122 -2.41 -9.20 28.17
CA VAL A 122 -2.60 -9.25 26.70
C VAL A 122 -2.76 -7.85 26.11
N SER A 123 -3.57 -7.00 26.75
CA SER A 123 -3.82 -5.63 26.31
C SER A 123 -2.55 -4.79 26.36
N LEU A 124 -1.83 -4.84 27.48
CA LEU A 124 -0.54 -4.16 27.64
C LEU A 124 0.51 -4.64 26.64
N GLY A 125 0.62 -5.96 26.44
CA GLY A 125 1.57 -6.54 25.48
C GLY A 125 1.33 -6.06 24.05
N ILE A 126 0.06 -6.05 23.62
CA ILE A 126 -0.30 -5.55 22.28
C ILE A 126 -0.09 -4.05 22.18
N PHE A 127 -0.50 -3.29 23.20
CA PHE A 127 -0.36 -1.84 23.22
C PHE A 127 1.12 -1.41 23.14
N PHE A 128 1.97 -1.92 24.03
CA PHE A 128 3.40 -1.62 23.99
C PHE A 128 4.08 -2.18 22.73
N GLY A 129 3.66 -3.35 22.25
CA GLY A 129 4.17 -3.94 21.02
C GLY A 129 3.90 -3.07 19.78
N LEU A 130 2.71 -2.48 19.67
CA LEU A 130 2.35 -1.60 18.56
C LEU A 130 2.95 -0.20 18.71
N VAL A 131 2.86 0.41 19.89
CA VAL A 131 3.28 1.80 20.12
C VAL A 131 4.80 1.94 20.19
N PHE A 132 5.50 0.99 20.81
CA PHE A 132 6.95 1.06 21.00
C PHE A 132 7.71 -0.03 20.24
N GLY A 133 7.18 -1.26 20.22
CA GLY A 133 7.84 -2.39 19.56
C GLY A 133 8.03 -2.17 18.07
N LYS A 134 6.97 -1.78 17.34
CA LYS A 134 7.05 -1.52 15.90
C LYS A 134 8.00 -0.38 15.55
N PRO A 135 7.94 0.81 16.19
CA PRO A 135 8.87 1.89 15.85
C PRO A 135 10.33 1.53 16.16
N LEU A 136 10.60 0.92 17.32
CA LEU A 136 11.94 0.49 17.70
C LEU A 136 12.48 -0.58 16.75
N GLY A 137 11.66 -1.56 16.36
CA GLY A 137 12.04 -2.59 15.41
C GLY A 137 12.40 -2.01 14.05
N VAL A 138 11.52 -1.18 13.48
CA VAL A 138 11.77 -0.54 12.17
C VAL A 138 13.04 0.31 12.21
N MET A 139 13.23 1.12 13.27
CA MET A 139 14.43 1.95 13.41
C MET A 139 15.70 1.11 13.54
N LEU A 140 15.67 0.06 14.37
CA LEU A 140 16.82 -0.80 14.60
C LEU A 140 17.25 -1.53 13.30
N PHE A 141 16.31 -2.19 12.62
CA PHE A 141 16.61 -2.92 11.39
C PHE A 141 17.02 -1.98 10.26
N SER A 142 16.38 -0.80 10.14
CA SER A 142 16.79 0.22 9.16
C SER A 142 18.20 0.74 9.45
N TYR A 143 18.54 0.98 10.72
CA TYR A 143 19.88 1.40 11.13
C TYR A 143 20.94 0.35 10.83
N ILE A 144 20.67 -0.92 11.15
CA ILE A 144 21.59 -2.03 10.84
C ILE A 144 21.79 -2.13 9.32
N ALA A 145 20.71 -2.11 8.53
CA ALA A 145 20.80 -2.22 7.06
C ALA A 145 21.62 -1.10 6.42
N VAL A 146 21.49 0.13 6.92
CA VAL A 146 22.31 1.26 6.45
C VAL A 146 23.76 1.13 6.91
N LYS A 147 23.99 0.70 8.16
CA LYS A 147 25.34 0.55 8.72
C LYS A 147 26.13 -0.58 8.05
N THR A 148 25.48 -1.66 7.64
CA THR A 148 26.13 -2.77 6.92
C THR A 148 26.31 -2.50 5.43
N GLY A 149 25.81 -1.37 4.91
CA GLY A 149 25.85 -1.03 3.49
C GLY A 149 24.87 -1.83 2.62
N ALA A 150 23.95 -2.61 3.23
CA ALA A 150 22.91 -3.35 2.51
C ALA A 150 21.83 -2.43 1.91
N ALA A 151 21.65 -1.25 2.49
CA ALA A 151 20.75 -0.21 2.00
C ALA A 151 21.38 1.17 2.14
N SER A 152 20.93 2.12 1.33
CA SER A 152 21.28 3.54 1.45
C SER A 152 20.04 4.38 1.72
N LEU A 153 20.21 5.45 2.48
CA LEU A 153 19.13 6.39 2.75
C LEU A 153 18.81 7.17 1.45
N PRO A 154 17.54 7.25 1.00
CA PRO A 154 17.19 8.00 -0.19
C PRO A 154 17.57 9.48 -0.07
N LYS A 155 17.82 10.12 -1.23
CA LYS A 155 18.03 11.57 -1.29
C LYS A 155 16.83 12.28 -0.66
N ASP A 156 17.09 13.29 0.18
CA ASP A 156 16.09 14.08 0.91
C ASP A 156 15.34 13.36 2.05
N VAL A 157 15.70 12.11 2.38
CA VAL A 157 15.17 11.42 3.56
C VAL A 157 16.15 11.54 4.72
N ARG A 158 15.63 11.83 5.92
CA ARG A 158 16.40 11.92 7.16
C ARG A 158 15.93 10.85 8.14
N TRP A 159 16.75 10.56 9.15
CA TRP A 159 16.37 9.66 10.25
C TRP A 159 15.09 10.09 10.97
N SER A 160 14.79 11.38 11.01
CA SER A 160 13.52 11.90 11.54
C SER A 160 12.31 11.47 10.70
N HIS A 161 12.43 11.42 9.36
CA HIS A 161 11.37 10.91 8.48
C HIS A 161 11.19 9.40 8.66
N ILE A 162 12.28 8.64 8.84
CA ILE A 162 12.20 7.20 9.14
C ILE A 162 11.49 6.99 10.47
N LEU A 163 11.85 7.74 11.52
CA LEU A 163 11.21 7.62 12.83
C LEU A 163 9.72 7.97 12.75
N GLY A 164 9.34 9.02 12.02
CA GLY A 164 7.92 9.37 11.81
C GLY A 164 7.15 8.27 11.07
N SER A 165 7.74 7.72 10.01
CA SER A 165 7.17 6.57 9.28
C SER A 165 7.07 5.32 10.15
N ALA A 166 8.07 5.06 11.00
CA ALA A 166 8.09 3.94 11.94
C ALA A 166 6.98 4.05 12.99
N ILE A 167 6.71 5.26 13.51
CA ILE A 167 5.60 5.55 14.43
C ILE A 167 4.25 5.31 13.74
N LEU A 168 4.06 5.79 12.52
CA LEU A 168 2.86 5.52 11.72
C LEU A 168 2.71 4.02 11.40
N GLY A 169 3.81 3.29 11.25
CA GLY A 169 3.82 1.84 11.14
C GLY A 169 3.24 1.12 12.37
N GLY A 170 3.15 1.80 13.52
CA GLY A 170 2.45 1.35 14.73
C GLY A 170 0.93 1.19 14.56
N ILE A 171 0.34 1.73 13.49
CA ILE A 171 -1.08 1.57 13.16
C ILE A 171 -1.35 0.13 12.73
N GLY A 172 -1.66 -0.73 13.70
CA GLY A 172 -1.94 -2.15 13.47
C GLY A 172 -3.34 -2.41 12.92
N PHE A 173 -4.32 -1.56 13.26
CA PHE A 173 -5.75 -1.63 12.93
C PHE A 173 -6.21 -2.94 12.26
N THR A 174 -6.45 -2.96 10.94
CA THR A 174 -7.06 -4.10 10.25
C THR A 174 -6.21 -5.38 10.29
N MET A 175 -4.90 -5.28 10.07
CA MET A 175 -4.03 -6.46 10.09
C MET A 175 -3.85 -7.03 11.50
N SER A 176 -3.76 -6.19 12.52
CA SER A 176 -3.68 -6.64 13.92
C SER A 176 -5.02 -7.19 14.41
N LEU A 177 -6.16 -6.60 14.01
CA LEU A 177 -7.49 -7.13 14.33
C LEU A 177 -7.67 -8.52 13.72
N PHE A 178 -7.26 -8.69 12.46
CA PHE A 178 -7.28 -9.98 11.78
C PHE A 178 -6.42 -11.02 12.53
N ILE A 179 -5.18 -10.67 12.88
CA ILE A 179 -4.28 -11.59 13.61
C ILE A 179 -4.83 -11.92 15.00
N ALA A 180 -5.45 -10.96 15.69
CA ALA A 180 -6.05 -11.19 17.00
C ALA A 180 -7.21 -12.20 16.93
N ASP A 181 -8.06 -12.11 15.90
CA ASP A 181 -9.16 -13.04 15.65
C ASP A 181 -8.67 -14.47 15.37
N LEU A 182 -7.51 -14.61 14.70
CA LEU A 182 -6.86 -15.91 14.51
C LEU A 182 -6.17 -16.46 15.76
N SER A 183 -5.71 -15.57 16.65
CA SER A 183 -4.83 -15.94 17.77
C SER A 183 -5.61 -16.25 19.05
N PHE A 184 -6.78 -15.64 19.24
CA PHE A 184 -7.53 -15.76 20.48
C PHE A 184 -8.89 -16.43 20.26
N SER A 185 -9.08 -17.58 20.89
CA SER A 185 -10.34 -18.35 20.85
C SER A 185 -11.36 -17.90 21.89
N SER A 186 -10.96 -17.19 22.95
CA SER A 186 -11.88 -16.70 23.97
C SER A 186 -12.39 -15.28 23.67
N ILE A 187 -13.71 -15.11 23.76
CA ILE A 187 -14.38 -13.84 23.44
C ILE A 187 -13.88 -12.67 24.31
N HIS A 188 -13.57 -12.93 25.58
CA HIS A 188 -13.08 -11.92 26.51
C HIS A 188 -11.67 -11.43 26.14
N MET A 189 -10.75 -12.34 25.82
CA MET A 189 -9.38 -11.97 25.39
C MET A 189 -9.40 -11.25 24.04
N LEU A 190 -10.27 -11.68 23.13
CA LEU A 190 -10.45 -11.03 21.85
C LEU A 190 -10.93 -9.58 22.03
N ASN A 191 -11.89 -9.34 22.91
CA ASN A 191 -12.35 -7.96 23.19
C ASN A 191 -11.23 -7.10 23.79
N TYR A 192 -10.42 -7.64 24.71
CA TYR A 192 -9.26 -6.93 25.25
C TYR A 192 -8.22 -6.60 24.18
N ALA A 193 -7.92 -7.56 23.29
CA ALA A 193 -7.02 -7.35 22.17
C ALA A 193 -7.55 -6.27 21.21
N LYS A 194 -8.82 -6.34 20.83
CA LYS A 194 -9.46 -5.34 19.95
C LYS A 194 -9.38 -3.93 20.54
N MET A 195 -9.67 -3.77 21.83
CA MET A 195 -9.56 -2.50 22.54
C MET A 195 -8.13 -1.95 22.53
N ALA A 196 -7.14 -2.81 22.85
CA ALA A 196 -5.73 -2.43 22.86
C ALA A 196 -5.20 -2.02 21.47
N ILE A 197 -5.60 -2.75 20.43
CA ILE A 197 -5.20 -2.44 19.03
C ILE A 197 -5.77 -1.09 18.61
N LEU A 198 -7.04 -0.82 18.93
CA LEU A 198 -7.70 0.44 18.58
C LEU A 198 -7.07 1.62 19.31
N SER A 199 -6.86 1.51 20.64
CA SER A 199 -6.26 2.58 21.43
C SER A 199 -4.81 2.85 21.01
N ALA A 200 -4.01 1.79 20.78
CA ALA A 200 -2.65 1.91 20.26
C ALA A 200 -2.61 2.54 18.88
N SER A 201 -3.50 2.13 17.96
CA SER A 201 -3.54 2.65 16.58
C SER A 201 -3.88 4.14 16.55
N ILE A 202 -4.85 4.58 17.37
CA ILE A 202 -5.19 6.01 17.50
C ILE A 202 -3.99 6.79 18.05
N LEU A 203 -3.34 6.29 19.11
CA LEU A 203 -2.19 6.95 19.70
C LEU A 203 -1.02 7.05 18.72
N SER A 204 -0.67 5.97 18.03
CA SER A 204 0.37 5.95 16.99
C SER A 204 0.05 6.88 15.83
N ALA A 205 -1.22 6.95 15.39
CA ALA A 205 -1.63 7.89 14.35
C ALA A 205 -1.48 9.34 14.81
N MET A 206 -1.95 9.69 16.00
CA MET A 206 -1.83 11.04 16.54
C MET A 206 -0.36 11.46 16.69
N ILE A 207 0.47 10.63 17.31
CA ILE A 207 1.89 10.93 17.52
C ILE A 207 2.61 11.02 16.17
N GLY A 208 2.39 10.05 15.28
CA GLY A 208 3.07 9.99 13.98
C GLY A 208 2.73 11.17 13.07
N ILE A 209 1.44 11.52 12.96
CA ILE A 209 0.99 12.67 12.16
C ILE A 209 1.53 13.97 12.75
N THR A 210 1.44 14.17 14.07
CA THR A 210 1.93 15.39 14.74
C THR A 210 3.44 15.53 14.55
N PHE A 211 4.19 14.45 14.78
CA PHE A 211 5.65 14.45 14.64
C PHE A 211 6.09 14.75 13.20
N LEU A 212 5.49 14.06 12.22
CA LEU A 212 5.83 14.27 10.81
C LEU A 212 5.39 15.66 10.33
N GLY A 213 4.24 16.15 10.80
CA GLY A 213 3.75 17.50 10.53
C GLY A 213 4.74 18.56 11.00
N ILE A 214 5.23 18.47 12.24
CA ILE A 214 6.25 19.37 12.78
C ILE A 214 7.55 19.33 11.94
N ILE A 215 8.02 18.12 11.59
CA ILE A 215 9.25 17.95 10.81
C ILE A 215 9.12 18.54 9.40
N SER A 216 7.95 18.40 8.78
CA SER A 216 7.69 18.95 7.45
C SER A 216 7.78 20.48 7.43
N THR A 217 7.36 21.13 8.52
CA THR A 217 7.43 22.60 8.68
C THR A 217 8.86 23.07 8.92
N ILE A 218 9.66 22.33 9.69
CA ILE A 218 11.03 22.73 10.06
C ILE A 218 12.01 22.57 8.89
N SER A 219 11.73 21.69 7.93
CA SER A 219 12.62 21.52 6.78
C SER A 219 11.81 21.21 5.54
N PRO A 220 11.46 22.26 4.76
CA PRO A 220 10.84 22.05 3.47
C PRO A 220 11.81 21.23 2.62
N VAL A 221 11.35 20.07 2.16
CA VAL A 221 12.03 19.34 1.08
C VAL A 221 12.10 20.32 -0.09
N LYS A 222 13.32 20.62 -0.54
CA LYS A 222 13.55 21.50 -1.69
C LYS A 222 12.77 20.88 -2.85
N ARG A 223 11.66 21.49 -3.24
CA ARG A 223 10.91 21.05 -4.43
C ARG A 223 11.92 21.02 -5.56
N LEU A 224 12.04 19.86 -6.22
CA LEU A 224 12.69 19.78 -7.52
C LEU A 224 12.03 20.86 -8.37
N ALA A 225 12.81 21.89 -8.75
CA ALA A 225 12.37 22.84 -9.75
C ALA A 225 11.90 22.01 -10.94
N SER A 226 10.66 22.23 -11.39
CA SER A 226 10.22 21.66 -12.66
C SER A 226 11.20 22.10 -13.75
N PRO A 227 11.51 21.27 -14.75
CA PRO A 227 12.33 21.68 -15.88
C PRO A 227 11.80 22.88 -16.68
N ASP A 228 10.61 23.39 -16.35
CA ASP A 228 9.88 24.43 -17.10
C ASP A 228 9.92 25.83 -16.46
N ASP A 229 10.96 26.22 -15.71
CA ASP A 229 11.10 27.60 -15.20
C ASP A 229 12.15 28.38 -16.02
N PRO A 230 11.76 29.12 -17.08
CA PRO A 230 12.58 30.16 -17.64
C PRO A 230 12.34 31.45 -16.83
N ASN A 231 13.35 31.86 -16.06
CA ASN A 231 13.84 33.24 -15.87
C ASN A 231 14.64 33.39 -14.57
#